data_AF-A0AA88XKH4-F1
#
_entry.id   AF-A0AA88XKH4-F1
#
_cell.length_a   1.000
_cell.length_b   1.000
_cell.length_c   1.000
_cell.angle_alpha   90.00
_cell.angle_beta   90.00
_cell.angle_gamma   90.00
#
_symmetry.space_group_name_H-M   'P 1'
#
loop_
_entity.id
_entity.type
_entity.pdbx_description
1 polymer ?
#
loop_
_entity_poly.entity_id
_entity_poly.type
_entity_poly.pdbx_seq_one_letter_code
_entity_poly.pdbx_strand_id
1 'polypeptide(L)'
;MNRKSTYPSDGFVGRGHVFADIAKESLKTRLKTERANEIEMERLLRMNKSMEREQRMREAVLERMKARTEKHLGDLTGYRRVLNTEYKVSNFSTMKKGFRRKYVYSPRTARRLKLETRIYHGGYQMNYFQPEIQRKLRNVDPTTMNKLFKKVLKELNEEGSGEVIDRNLTDNDYYEKLKEKTEKAKICHLPKICDKSHNDHHAAKVEATKTKT
;
A
#
# COMPACT_ATOMS: atom_id res chain seq x y z
N MET A 1 112.94 -27.97 -4.76
CA MET A 1 111.77 -28.69 -4.23
C MET A 1 110.56 -27.75 -4.31
N ASN A 2 109.61 -28.08 -5.18
CA ASN A 2 108.38 -27.33 -5.43
C ASN A 2 107.27 -27.83 -4.50
N ARG A 3 106.59 -26.92 -3.79
CA ARG A 3 105.18 -27.08 -3.41
C ARG A 3 104.48 -25.72 -3.55
N LYS A 4 104.00 -25.44 -4.76
CA LYS A 4 103.02 -24.37 -5.00
C LYS A 4 101.69 -24.86 -4.44
N SER A 5 101.20 -24.17 -3.42
CA SER A 5 99.84 -24.28 -2.90
C SER A 5 98.86 -23.85 -4.01
N THR A 6 98.20 -24.82 -4.64
CA THR A 6 97.06 -24.62 -5.54
C THR A 6 95.78 -24.70 -4.73
N TYR A 7 95.36 -23.59 -4.15
CA TYR A 7 93.94 -23.36 -3.90
C TYR A 7 93.43 -22.45 -5.03
N PRO A 8 92.38 -22.84 -5.77
CA PRO A 8 91.72 -21.91 -6.65
C PRO A 8 91.13 -20.81 -5.77
N SER A 9 91.54 -19.57 -6.03
CA SER A 9 90.88 -18.38 -5.51
C SER A 9 89.59 -18.15 -6.31
N ASP A 10 88.69 -19.14 -6.26
CA ASP A 10 87.33 -18.95 -6.72
C ASP A 10 86.64 -18.08 -5.67
N GLY A 11 86.27 -16.88 -6.11
CA GLY A 11 85.73 -15.82 -5.27
C GLY A 11 84.71 -16.34 -4.28
N PHE A 12 85.03 -16.21 -3.00
CA PHE A 12 84.09 -16.45 -1.90
C PHE A 12 83.01 -15.36 -1.96
N VAL A 13 82.00 -15.58 -2.80
CA VAL A 13 80.77 -14.80 -2.79
C VAL A 13 80.13 -15.08 -1.44
N GLY A 14 80.29 -14.14 -0.51
CA GLY A 14 79.85 -14.30 0.87
C GLY A 14 78.39 -14.74 0.93
N ARG A 15 78.05 -15.69 1.80
CA ARG A 15 76.70 -16.30 1.91
C ARG A 15 75.58 -15.24 1.93
N GLY A 16 75.84 -14.05 2.47
CA GLY A 16 74.91 -12.91 2.47
C GLY A 16 74.50 -12.40 1.07
N HIS A 17 75.34 -12.53 0.04
CA HIS A 17 74.99 -12.17 -1.34
C HIS A 17 73.97 -13.15 -1.93
N VAL A 18 74.16 -14.46 -1.72
CA VAL A 18 73.21 -15.49 -2.14
C VAL A 18 71.86 -15.31 -1.46
N PHE A 19 71.84 -15.03 -0.14
CA PHE A 19 70.60 -14.73 0.57
C PHE A 19 69.94 -13.43 0.10
N ALA A 20 70.72 -12.40 -0.23
CA ALA A 20 70.20 -11.15 -0.77
C ALA A 20 69.58 -11.35 -2.17
N ASP A 21 70.17 -12.19 -3.02
CA ASP A 21 69.64 -12.46 -4.36
C ASP A 21 68.38 -13.34 -4.29
N ILE A 22 68.34 -14.35 -3.42
CA ILE A 22 67.11 -15.11 -3.13
C ILE A 22 66.00 -14.20 -2.60
N ALA A 23 66.32 -13.27 -1.69
CA ALA A 23 65.36 -12.31 -1.18
C ALA A 23 64.82 -11.38 -2.28
N LYS A 24 65.69 -10.88 -3.18
CA LYS A 24 65.27 -10.07 -4.34
C LYS A 24 64.37 -10.84 -5.30
N GLU A 25 64.70 -12.11 -5.59
CA GLU A 25 63.87 -12.94 -6.46
C GLU A 25 62.51 -13.25 -5.84
N SER A 26 62.47 -13.57 -4.54
CA SER A 26 61.23 -13.77 -3.78
C SER A 26 60.34 -12.51 -3.77
N LEU A 27 60.95 -11.33 -3.60
CA LEU A 27 60.22 -10.06 -3.67
C LEU A 27 59.67 -9.82 -5.09
N LYS A 28 60.45 -10.15 -6.12
CA LYS A 28 60.04 -10.05 -7.53
C LYS A 28 58.91 -11.01 -7.89
N THR A 29 58.90 -12.24 -7.39
CA THR A 29 57.80 -13.18 -7.61
C THR A 29 56.54 -12.71 -6.89
N ARG A 30 56.67 -12.25 -5.65
CA ARG A 30 55.56 -11.67 -4.88
C ARG A 30 54.92 -10.48 -5.60
N LEU A 31 55.71 -9.53 -6.09
CA LEU A 31 55.20 -8.38 -6.85
C LEU A 31 54.50 -8.80 -8.15
N LYS A 32 54.98 -9.85 -8.82
CA LYS A 32 54.29 -10.40 -10.01
C LYS A 32 52.95 -11.02 -9.65
N THR A 33 52.87 -11.76 -8.54
CA THR A 33 51.61 -12.35 -8.07
C THR A 33 50.62 -11.30 -7.60
N GLU A 34 51.08 -10.26 -6.91
CA GLU A 34 50.23 -9.13 -6.48
C GLU A 34 49.63 -8.43 -7.70
N ARG A 35 50.42 -8.12 -8.73
CA ARG A 35 49.91 -7.56 -10.00
C ARG A 35 48.93 -8.47 -10.73
N ALA A 36 49.17 -9.78 -10.73
CA ALA A 36 48.24 -10.73 -11.34
C ALA A 36 46.91 -10.76 -10.58
N ASN A 37 46.96 -10.73 -9.24
CA ASN A 37 45.78 -10.65 -8.39
C ASN A 37 45.00 -9.36 -8.61
N GLU A 38 45.67 -8.21 -8.75
CA GLU A 38 45.02 -6.93 -9.08
C GLU A 38 44.25 -7.00 -10.40
N ILE A 39 44.86 -7.58 -11.44
CA ILE A 39 44.21 -7.76 -12.75
C ILE A 39 42.99 -8.68 -12.67
N GLU A 40 43.09 -9.79 -11.94
CA GLU A 40 41.96 -10.70 -11.73
C GLU A 40 40.85 -10.05 -10.90
N MET A 41 41.19 -9.28 -9.87
CA MET A 41 40.22 -8.49 -9.10
C MET A 41 39.50 -7.47 -9.96
N GLU A 42 40.20 -6.75 -10.83
CA GLU A 42 39.55 -5.83 -11.78
C GLU A 42 38.59 -6.56 -12.74
N ARG A 43 38.96 -7.75 -13.22
CA ARG A 43 38.09 -8.57 -14.08
C ARG A 43 36.82 -8.99 -13.34
N LEU A 44 36.96 -9.47 -12.10
CA LEU A 44 35.82 -9.84 -11.25
C LEU A 44 34.91 -8.65 -10.96
N LEU A 45 35.47 -7.47 -10.70
CA LEU A 45 34.68 -6.25 -10.50
C LEU A 45 33.88 -5.87 -11.75
N ARG A 46 34.48 -5.97 -12.95
CA ARG A 46 33.78 -5.72 -14.21
C ARG A 46 32.66 -6.73 -14.43
N MET A 47 32.92 -8.01 -14.15
CA MET A 47 31.93 -9.09 -14.26
C MET A 47 30.76 -8.88 -13.29
N ASN A 48 31.03 -8.58 -12.01
CA ASN A 48 30.00 -8.27 -11.02
C ASN A 48 29.16 -7.07 -11.46
N LYS A 49 29.78 -6.02 -11.98
CA LYS A 49 29.06 -4.84 -12.50
C LYS A 49 28.13 -5.19 -13.67
N SER A 50 28.54 -6.09 -14.57
CA SER A 50 27.63 -6.57 -15.62
C SER A 50 26.50 -7.45 -15.06
N MET A 51 26.80 -8.37 -14.14
CA MET A 51 25.80 -9.24 -13.52
C MET A 51 24.75 -8.43 -12.76
N GLU A 52 25.16 -7.42 -11.98
CA GLU A 52 24.24 -6.53 -11.27
C GLU A 52 23.31 -5.78 -12.23
N ARG A 53 23.83 -5.30 -13.36
CA ARG A 53 23.01 -4.61 -14.36
C ARG A 53 21.98 -5.56 -14.96
N GLU A 54 22.38 -6.77 -15.31
CA GLU A 54 21.46 -7.79 -15.81
C GLU A 54 20.40 -8.15 -14.78
N GLN A 55 20.80 -8.33 -13.52
CA GLN A 55 19.90 -8.65 -12.44
C GLN A 55 18.84 -7.56 -12.25
N ARG A 56 19.25 -6.28 -12.21
CA ARG A 56 18.31 -5.15 -12.12
C ARG A 56 17.34 -5.12 -13.30
N MET A 57 17.82 -5.42 -14.52
CA MET A 57 16.97 -5.47 -15.70
C MET A 57 15.97 -6.63 -15.62
N ARG A 58 16.40 -7.82 -15.19
CA ARG A 58 15.53 -8.99 -14.99
C ARG A 58 14.47 -8.71 -13.93
N GLU A 59 14.86 -8.15 -12.79
CA GLU A 59 13.95 -7.75 -11.72
C GLU A 59 12.92 -6.74 -12.21
N ALA A 60 13.33 -5.69 -12.94
CA ALA A 60 12.41 -4.70 -13.49
C ALA A 60 11.38 -5.31 -14.46
N VAL A 61 11.80 -6.28 -15.28
CA VAL A 61 10.89 -7.01 -16.18
C VAL A 61 9.93 -7.89 -15.39
N LEU A 62 10.43 -8.63 -14.41
CA LEU A 62 9.63 -9.51 -13.56
C LEU A 62 8.59 -8.71 -12.77
N GLU A 63 8.96 -7.57 -12.18
CA GLU A 63 8.02 -6.72 -11.46
C GLU A 63 6.91 -6.18 -12.37
N ARG A 64 7.23 -5.77 -13.60
CA ARG A 64 6.21 -5.37 -14.58
C ARG A 64 5.29 -6.53 -14.96
N MET A 65 5.82 -7.74 -15.09
CA MET A 65 5.02 -8.93 -15.38
C MET A 65 4.11 -9.27 -14.20
N LYS A 66 4.64 -9.30 -12.98
CA LYS A 66 3.87 -9.52 -11.75
C LYS A 66 2.73 -8.53 -11.63
N ALA A 67 3.00 -7.23 -11.76
CA ALA A 67 1.96 -6.19 -11.68
C ALA A 67 0.85 -6.37 -12.73
N ARG A 68 1.19 -6.78 -13.96
CA ARG A 68 0.20 -7.10 -15.00
C ARG A 68 -0.63 -8.33 -14.64
N THR A 69 0.02 -9.38 -14.14
CA THR A 69 -0.68 -10.61 -13.74
C THR A 69 -1.58 -10.40 -12.53
N GLU A 70 -1.13 -9.66 -11.52
CA GLU A 70 -1.92 -9.32 -10.33
C GLU A 70 -3.15 -8.50 -10.71
N LYS A 71 -2.99 -7.49 -11.57
CA LYS A 71 -4.12 -6.72 -12.11
C LYS A 71 -5.11 -7.62 -12.84
N HIS A 72 -4.62 -8.53 -13.68
CA HIS A 72 -5.49 -9.45 -14.43
C HIS A 72 -6.23 -10.42 -13.51
N LEU A 73 -5.56 -10.94 -12.48
CA LEU A 73 -6.19 -11.77 -11.44
C LEU A 73 -7.25 -10.98 -10.66
N GLY A 74 -6.98 -9.71 -10.35
CA GLY A 74 -7.95 -8.78 -9.74
C GLY A 74 -9.20 -8.61 -10.61
N ASP A 75 -9.03 -8.45 -11.92
CA ASP A 75 -10.15 -8.33 -12.86
C ASP A 75 -10.97 -9.63 -12.94
N LEU A 76 -10.32 -10.79 -13.00
CA LEU A 76 -10.99 -12.10 -13.05
C LEU A 76 -11.75 -12.41 -11.76
N THR A 77 -11.15 -12.15 -10.60
CA THR A 77 -11.81 -12.33 -9.30
C THR A 77 -12.99 -11.38 -9.14
N GLY A 78 -12.83 -10.11 -9.52
CA GLY A 78 -13.90 -9.13 -9.58
C GLY A 78 -15.04 -9.56 -10.52
N TYR A 79 -14.70 -10.08 -11.70
CA TYR A 79 -15.67 -10.59 -12.66
C TYR A 79 -16.49 -11.73 -12.09
N ARG A 80 -15.82 -12.74 -11.52
CA ARG A 80 -16.48 -13.89 -10.88
C ARG A 80 -17.42 -13.45 -9.76
N ARG A 81 -17.01 -12.46 -8.96
CA ARG A 81 -17.85 -11.90 -7.88
C ARG A 81 -19.10 -11.23 -8.42
N VAL A 82 -18.96 -10.40 -9.46
CA VAL A 82 -20.08 -9.65 -10.08
C VAL A 82 -21.09 -10.61 -10.69
N LEU A 83 -20.63 -11.64 -11.41
CA LEU A 83 -21.50 -12.66 -11.98
C LEU A 83 -22.29 -13.42 -10.91
N ASN A 84 -21.61 -13.86 -9.84
CA ASN A 84 -22.22 -14.71 -8.84
C ASN A 84 -23.23 -14.00 -7.92
N THR A 85 -23.16 -12.68 -7.86
CA THR A 85 -23.98 -11.86 -6.95
C THR A 85 -25.11 -11.14 -7.70
N GLU A 86 -24.77 -10.16 -8.54
CA GLU A 86 -25.74 -9.18 -9.06
C GLU A 86 -26.31 -9.56 -10.44
N TYR A 87 -25.54 -10.31 -11.23
CA TYR A 87 -25.82 -10.61 -12.64
C TYR A 87 -26.04 -12.09 -12.94
N LYS A 88 -26.59 -12.85 -11.97
CA LYS A 88 -27.22 -14.14 -12.27
C LYS A 88 -28.51 -13.91 -13.04
N VAL A 89 -28.84 -14.81 -13.97
CA VAL A 89 -30.08 -14.76 -14.76
C VAL A 89 -31.33 -14.65 -13.87
N SER A 90 -31.33 -15.37 -12.74
CA SER A 90 -32.41 -15.31 -11.73
C SER A 90 -32.67 -13.90 -11.18
N ASN A 91 -31.65 -13.04 -11.22
CA ASN A 91 -31.68 -11.70 -10.65
C ASN A 91 -31.97 -10.63 -11.70
N PHE A 92 -32.18 -11.00 -12.96
CA PHE A 92 -32.42 -10.04 -14.04
C PHE A 92 -33.79 -9.38 -13.87
N SER A 93 -33.78 -8.06 -13.74
CA SER A 93 -35.01 -7.28 -13.67
C SER A 93 -35.78 -7.31 -14.99
N THR A 94 -35.06 -7.38 -16.10
CA THR A 94 -35.62 -7.47 -17.46
C THR A 94 -36.44 -8.73 -17.70
N MET A 95 -36.16 -9.83 -16.98
CA MET A 95 -36.85 -11.10 -17.13
C MET A 95 -38.02 -11.29 -16.15
N LYS A 96 -38.24 -10.35 -15.22
CA LYS A 96 -39.36 -10.42 -14.29
C LYS A 96 -40.68 -10.09 -15.00
N LYS A 97 -41.74 -10.86 -14.69
CA LYS A 97 -43.09 -10.61 -15.21
C LYS A 97 -43.54 -9.18 -14.85
N GLY A 98 -44.07 -8.45 -15.83
CA GLY A 98 -44.55 -7.07 -15.64
C GLY A 98 -43.47 -6.00 -15.63
N PHE A 99 -42.22 -6.32 -15.99
CA PHE A 99 -41.16 -5.33 -16.13
C PHE A 99 -41.52 -4.25 -17.15
N ARG A 100 -41.38 -2.96 -16.77
CA ARG A 100 -41.53 -1.82 -17.68
C ARG A 100 -40.33 -0.88 -17.54
N ARG A 101 -39.69 -0.57 -18.66
CA ARG A 101 -38.48 0.27 -18.74
C ARG A 101 -38.66 1.69 -18.20
N LYS A 102 -39.89 2.19 -18.18
CA LYS A 102 -40.27 3.51 -17.67
C LYS A 102 -40.01 3.72 -16.17
N TYR A 103 -39.80 2.65 -15.39
CA TYR A 103 -39.55 2.74 -13.95
C TYR A 103 -38.06 2.83 -13.57
N VAL A 104 -37.19 3.09 -14.55
CA VAL A 104 -35.74 3.24 -14.33
C VAL A 104 -35.42 4.70 -14.04
N TYR A 105 -35.41 5.09 -12.76
CA TYR A 105 -35.16 6.48 -12.34
C TYR A 105 -33.73 6.75 -11.89
N SER A 106 -32.98 5.72 -11.46
CA SER A 106 -31.61 5.91 -10.96
C SER A 106 -30.55 5.57 -12.03
N PRO A 107 -29.42 6.30 -12.06
CA PRO A 107 -28.28 5.95 -12.92
C PRO A 107 -27.76 4.52 -12.68
N ARG A 108 -27.90 3.98 -11.46
CA ARG A 108 -27.50 2.61 -11.11
C ARG A 108 -28.39 1.57 -11.80
N THR A 109 -29.72 1.75 -11.75
CA THR A 109 -30.65 0.84 -12.40
C THR A 109 -30.54 0.91 -13.92
N ALA A 110 -30.28 2.09 -14.50
CA ALA A 110 -30.07 2.24 -15.94
C ALA A 110 -28.82 1.46 -16.43
N ARG A 111 -27.71 1.53 -15.70
CA ARG A 111 -26.49 0.77 -16.00
C ARG A 111 -26.74 -0.74 -15.93
N ARG A 112 -27.38 -1.19 -14.84
CA ARG A 112 -27.73 -2.60 -14.66
C ARG A 112 -28.57 -3.12 -15.82
N LEU A 113 -29.61 -2.38 -16.20
CA LEU A 113 -30.48 -2.74 -17.32
C LEU A 113 -29.70 -2.89 -18.63
N LYS A 114 -28.82 -1.93 -18.93
CA LYS A 114 -27.99 -1.96 -20.14
C LYS A 114 -27.11 -3.22 -20.19
N LEU A 115 -26.60 -3.66 -19.05
CA LEU A 115 -25.82 -4.88 -18.94
C LEU A 115 -26.69 -6.13 -19.08
N GLU A 116 -27.83 -6.19 -18.40
CA GLU A 116 -28.78 -7.32 -18.54
C GLU A 116 -29.20 -7.51 -20.01
N THR A 117 -29.58 -6.43 -20.70
CA THR A 117 -29.93 -6.48 -22.13
C THR A 117 -28.75 -6.96 -22.99
N ARG A 118 -27.53 -6.52 -22.70
CA ARG A 118 -26.35 -6.94 -23.44
C ARG A 118 -26.01 -8.41 -23.21
N ILE A 119 -26.16 -8.90 -21.98
CA ILE A 119 -25.96 -10.32 -21.64
C ILE A 119 -27.00 -11.17 -22.36
N TYR A 120 -28.25 -10.72 -22.38
CA TYR A 120 -29.33 -11.45 -23.05
C TYR A 120 -29.06 -11.65 -24.55
N HIS A 121 -28.52 -10.64 -25.24
CA HIS A 121 -28.24 -10.73 -26.69
C HIS A 121 -26.84 -11.25 -27.04
N GLY A 122 -25.83 -11.04 -26.19
CA GLY A 122 -24.42 -11.31 -26.50
C GLY A 122 -23.70 -12.26 -25.54
N GLY A 123 -24.41 -12.82 -24.56
CA GLY A 123 -23.86 -13.71 -23.55
C GLY A 123 -22.97 -13.03 -22.50
N TYR A 124 -22.33 -13.83 -21.66
CA TYR A 124 -21.46 -13.38 -20.58
C TYR A 124 -20.04 -13.09 -21.10
N GLN A 125 -19.80 -11.86 -21.54
CA GLN A 125 -18.46 -11.41 -21.94
C GLN A 125 -17.83 -10.51 -20.88
N MET A 126 -16.60 -10.82 -20.45
CA MET A 126 -15.88 -10.04 -19.42
C MET A 126 -15.80 -8.54 -19.76
N ASN A 127 -15.62 -8.19 -21.03
CA ASN A 127 -15.53 -6.82 -21.52
C ASN A 127 -16.76 -5.97 -21.17
N TYR A 128 -17.94 -6.59 -21.08
CA TYR A 128 -19.16 -5.87 -20.73
C TYR A 128 -19.15 -5.44 -19.27
N PHE A 129 -18.57 -6.26 -18.41
CA PHE A 129 -18.55 -6.06 -16.96
C PHE A 129 -17.37 -5.23 -16.48
N GLN A 130 -16.36 -4.97 -17.31
CA GLN A 130 -15.20 -4.13 -16.99
C GLN A 130 -15.56 -2.85 -16.21
N PRO A 131 -16.57 -2.05 -16.62
CA PRO A 131 -16.95 -0.86 -15.86
C PRO A 131 -17.50 -1.16 -14.46
N GLU A 132 -18.20 -2.27 -14.27
CA GLU A 132 -18.74 -2.66 -12.95
C GLU A 132 -17.69 -3.36 -12.08
N ILE A 133 -16.78 -4.13 -12.68
CA ILE A 133 -15.61 -4.68 -12.00
C ILE A 133 -14.77 -3.53 -11.42
N GLN A 134 -14.43 -2.52 -12.24
CA GLN A 134 -13.67 -1.36 -11.79
C GLN A 134 -14.40 -0.52 -10.72
N ARG A 135 -15.74 -0.47 -10.74
CA ARG A 135 -16.51 0.19 -9.68
C ARG A 135 -16.45 -0.60 -8.38
N LYS A 136 -16.55 -1.93 -8.45
CA LYS A 136 -16.46 -2.79 -7.27
C LYS A 136 -15.05 -2.79 -6.67
N LEU A 137 -14.01 -2.84 -7.51
CA LEU A 137 -12.62 -2.69 -7.07
C LEU A 137 -12.41 -1.34 -6.36
N ARG A 138 -12.87 -0.23 -6.97
CA ARG A 138 -12.82 1.10 -6.33
C ARG A 138 -13.56 1.22 -5.01
N ASN A 139 -14.58 0.40 -4.76
CA ASN A 139 -15.30 0.40 -3.48
C ASN A 139 -14.60 -0.45 -2.41
N VAL A 140 -13.64 -1.29 -2.80
CA VAL A 140 -12.85 -2.14 -1.89
C VAL A 140 -11.49 -1.49 -1.61
N ASP A 141 -11.00 -0.63 -2.51
CA ASP A 141 -9.73 0.07 -2.35
C ASP A 141 -9.73 0.91 -1.05
N PRO A 142 -8.75 0.74 -0.15
CA PRO A 142 -8.73 1.43 1.14
C PRO A 142 -8.58 2.95 0.98
N THR A 143 -7.88 3.42 -0.05
CA THR A 143 -7.62 4.85 -0.30
C THR A 143 -8.89 5.60 -0.71
N THR A 144 -9.73 5.01 -1.55
CA THR A 144 -11.02 5.58 -1.94
C THR A 144 -12.02 5.52 -0.79
N MET A 145 -12.04 4.42 -0.03
CA MET A 145 -12.85 4.31 1.18
C MET A 145 -12.48 5.37 2.22
N ASN A 146 -11.20 5.63 2.45
CA ASN A 146 -10.74 6.70 3.32
C ASN A 146 -11.18 8.08 2.82
N LYS A 147 -11.13 8.34 1.51
CA LYS A 147 -11.63 9.59 0.91
C LYS A 147 -13.14 9.77 1.09
N LEU A 148 -13.92 8.70 0.89
CA LEU A 148 -15.37 8.71 1.10
C LEU A 148 -15.69 8.93 2.58
N PHE A 149 -15.00 8.23 3.47
CA PHE A 149 -15.16 8.39 4.91
C PHE A 149 -14.84 9.83 5.35
N LYS A 150 -13.74 10.40 4.85
CA LYS A 150 -13.39 11.82 5.08
C LYS A 150 -14.48 12.76 4.57
N LYS A 151 -15.06 12.50 3.40
CA LYS A 151 -16.16 13.30 2.84
C LYS A 151 -17.41 13.26 3.71
N VAL A 152 -17.83 12.07 4.14
CA VAL A 152 -18.98 11.89 5.03
C VAL A 152 -18.76 12.59 6.38
N LEU A 153 -17.56 12.45 6.96
CA LEU A 153 -17.22 13.14 8.20
C LEU A 153 -17.20 14.67 8.06
N LYS A 154 -16.84 15.20 6.88
CA LYS A 154 -16.95 16.65 6.60
C LYS A 154 -18.41 17.09 6.52
N GLU A 155 -19.25 16.38 5.77
CA GLU A 155 -20.68 16.67 5.63
C GLU A 155 -21.40 16.66 7.00
N LEU A 156 -21.15 15.64 7.84
CA LEU A 156 -21.72 15.57 9.20
C LEU A 156 -21.27 16.73 10.10
N ASN A 157 -20.03 17.21 9.95
CA ASN A 157 -19.54 18.36 10.71
C ASN A 157 -20.13 19.68 10.21
N GLU A 158 -20.32 19.83 8.90
CA GLU A 158 -20.96 20.99 8.28
C GLU A 158 -22.41 21.11 8.78
N GLU A 159 -23.15 20.00 8.85
CA GLU A 159 -24.52 19.95 9.36
C GLU A 159 -24.63 20.23 10.87
N GLY A 160 -23.66 19.78 11.67
CA GLY A 160 -23.68 19.90 13.14
C GLY A 160 -23.11 21.20 13.71
N SER A 161 -22.12 21.81 13.04
CA SER A 161 -21.43 23.02 13.53
C SER A 161 -21.58 24.25 12.65
N GLY A 162 -22.08 24.12 11.41
CA GLY A 162 -22.19 25.23 10.45
C GLY A 162 -20.85 25.74 9.88
N GLU A 163 -19.71 25.17 10.32
CA GLU A 163 -18.38 25.53 9.85
C GLU A 163 -17.98 24.70 8.62
N VAL A 164 -17.69 25.39 7.50
CA VAL A 164 -17.16 24.75 6.29
C VAL A 164 -15.67 24.45 6.51
N ILE A 165 -15.33 23.16 6.57
CA ILE A 165 -13.92 22.74 6.71
C ILE A 165 -13.22 22.92 5.36
N ASP A 166 -12.13 23.67 5.38
CA ASP A 166 -11.36 24.02 4.18
C ASP A 166 -11.01 22.81 3.30
N ARG A 167 -11.17 22.98 1.98
CA ARG A 167 -11.03 21.89 1.00
C ARG A 167 -9.59 21.43 0.84
N ASN A 168 -8.63 22.31 1.10
CA ASN A 168 -7.20 22.09 0.93
C ASN A 168 -6.48 21.63 2.22
N LEU A 169 -7.24 21.28 3.26
CA LEU A 169 -6.68 20.89 4.55
C LEU A 169 -5.96 19.53 4.48
N THR A 170 -4.70 19.49 4.94
CA THR A 170 -3.86 18.30 5.04
C THR A 170 -4.52 17.22 5.89
N ASP A 171 -4.24 15.95 5.63
CA ASP A 171 -4.87 14.83 6.35
C ASP A 171 -4.61 14.90 7.87
N ASN A 172 -3.38 15.26 8.28
CA ASN A 172 -3.03 15.40 9.70
C ASN A 172 -3.82 16.53 10.39
N ASP A 173 -3.82 17.72 9.79
CA ASP A 173 -4.54 18.89 10.32
C ASP A 173 -6.06 18.63 10.43
N TYR A 174 -6.62 17.80 9.53
CA TYR A 174 -8.02 17.39 9.60
C TYR A 174 -8.31 16.49 10.81
N TYR A 175 -7.46 15.49 11.04
CA TYR A 175 -7.63 14.58 12.18
C TYR A 175 -7.35 15.27 13.52
N GLU A 176 -6.43 16.24 13.57
CA GLU A 176 -6.19 17.07 14.76
C GLU A 176 -7.41 17.94 15.09
N LYS A 177 -8.00 18.64 14.11
CA LYS A 177 -9.23 19.42 14.32
C LYS A 177 -10.41 18.54 14.76
N LEU A 178 -10.52 17.32 14.25
CA LEU A 178 -11.53 16.36 14.72
C LEU A 178 -11.29 15.97 16.18
N LYS A 179 -10.04 15.66 16.57
CA LYS A 179 -9.69 15.36 17.96
C LYS A 179 -10.01 16.52 18.90
N GLU A 180 -9.59 17.73 18.55
CA GLU A 180 -9.87 18.94 19.33
C GLU A 180 -11.38 19.18 19.52
N LYS A 181 -12.20 18.95 18.49
CA LYS A 181 -13.67 19.05 18.60
C LYS A 181 -14.25 17.98 19.52
N THR A 182 -13.77 16.74 19.44
CA THR A 182 -14.21 15.67 20.36
C THR A 182 -13.78 15.93 21.81
N GLU A 183 -12.62 16.54 22.03
CA GLU A 183 -12.13 16.93 23.36
C GLU A 183 -12.91 18.13 23.92
N LYS A 184 -13.19 19.14 23.10
CA LYS A 184 -14.08 20.27 23.46
C LYS A 184 -15.49 19.78 23.82
N ALA A 185 -16.06 18.85 23.06
CA ALA A 185 -17.36 18.25 23.36
C ALA A 185 -17.35 17.46 24.69
N LYS A 186 -16.25 16.77 25.02
CA LYS A 186 -16.08 16.10 26.32
C LYS A 186 -15.96 17.09 27.48
N ILE A 187 -15.33 18.24 27.28
CA ILE A 187 -15.22 19.32 28.28
C ILE A 187 -16.59 19.96 28.55
N CYS A 188 -17.46 20.05 27.54
CA CYS A 188 -18.81 20.62 27.67
C CYS A 188 -19.85 19.72 28.38
N HIS A 189 -19.51 18.46 28.71
CA HIS A 189 -20.40 17.52 29.40
C HIS A 189 -20.10 17.29 30.89
N LEU A 190 -19.30 18.15 31.52
CA LEU A 190 -19.27 18.20 32.99
C LEU A 190 -20.60 18.78 33.51
N PRO A 191 -21.40 18.02 34.27
CA PRO A 191 -22.65 18.54 34.81
C PRO A 191 -22.33 19.67 35.78
N LYS A 192 -22.85 20.87 35.49
CA LYS A 192 -22.93 21.94 36.47
C LYS A 192 -23.87 21.45 37.59
N ILE A 193 -23.31 21.11 38.74
CA ILE A 193 -24.08 20.92 39.96
C ILE A 193 -24.70 22.28 40.29
N CYS A 194 -26.01 22.41 40.05
CA CYS A 194 -26.77 23.60 40.42
C CYS A 194 -27.29 23.42 41.85
N ASP A 195 -26.59 24.04 42.80
CA ASP A 195 -27.16 24.34 44.12
C ASP A 195 -28.23 25.42 43.94
N LYS A 196 -29.50 25.05 44.16
CA LYS A 196 -30.58 25.99 44.47
C LYS A 196 -31.48 25.41 45.54
N SER A 197 -31.07 25.61 46.79
CA SER A 197 -32.00 25.70 47.91
C SER A 197 -32.73 27.05 47.83
N HIS A 198 -34.03 27.05 47.54
CA HIS A 198 -35.05 27.68 48.37
C HIS A 198 -36.42 27.72 47.71
N ASN A 199 -37.40 27.37 48.56
CA ASN A 199 -38.82 27.68 48.54
C ASN A 199 -39.66 27.10 47.41
N ASP A 200 -40.55 26.18 47.78
CA ASP A 200 -41.99 26.43 47.70
C ASP A 200 -42.75 25.48 48.66
N HIS A 201 -43.08 26.00 49.84
CA HIS A 201 -44.28 25.58 50.57
C HIS A 201 -45.44 26.33 49.94
N HIS A 202 -46.26 25.69 49.11
CA HIS A 202 -47.70 25.95 48.97
C HIS A 202 -48.29 24.97 47.95
N ALA A 203 -49.55 24.59 48.18
CA ALA A 203 -50.41 23.72 47.34
C ALA A 203 -50.33 22.21 47.57
N ALA A 204 -50.68 21.77 48.79
CA ALA A 204 -51.28 20.45 49.01
C ALA A 204 -52.55 20.60 49.86
N LYS A 205 -53.59 21.18 49.24
CA LYS A 205 -54.98 21.08 49.70
C LYS A 205 -55.83 21.03 48.43
N VAL A 206 -56.21 19.82 48.03
CA VAL A 206 -57.50 19.40 47.45
C VAL A 206 -57.28 17.97 46.99
N GLU A 207 -57.52 17.01 47.88
CA GLU A 207 -57.91 15.63 47.53
C GLU A 207 -58.43 14.94 48.80
N ALA A 208 -59.49 15.50 49.35
CA ALA A 208 -60.33 14.84 50.33
C ALA A 208 -61.77 15.18 49.95
N THR A 209 -62.42 14.26 49.24
CA THR A 209 -63.87 13.96 49.24
C THR A 209 -64.22 13.21 47.96
N LYS A 210 -64.38 11.88 48.07
CA LYS A 210 -65.47 11.09 47.45
C LYS A 210 -65.17 9.58 47.56
N THR A 211 -65.40 9.05 48.75
CA THR A 211 -65.76 7.64 48.96
C THR A 211 -66.82 7.61 50.07
N LYS A 212 -68.10 7.62 49.67
CA LYS A 212 -69.28 7.16 50.44
C LYS A 212 -70.54 7.47 49.63
N THR A 213 -71.03 6.45 48.93
CA THR A 213 -72.41 5.92 48.92
C THR A 213 -72.47 4.85 47.86
#